data_AF-A0A928EGL4-F1
#
_entry.id   AF-A0A928EGL4-F1
#
_cell.length_a   1.000
_cell.length_b   1.000
_cell.length_c   1.000
_cell.angle_alpha   90.00
_cell.angle_beta   90.00
_cell.angle_gamma   90.00
#
_symmetry.space_group_name_H-M   'P 1'
#
loop_
_entity.id
_entity.type
_entity.pdbx_description
1 polymer ?
#
loop_
_entity_poly.entity_id
_entity_poly.type
_entity_poly.pdbx_seq_one_letter_code
_entity_poly.pdbx_strand_id
1 'polypeptide(L)'
;MTSILHGVDVHARYQAGWPQSSVPGVDFVIAKATGGTSLVISGWKSMLAGAARTGVYHYARERGRAGTPAAEAANFIRQAALAPSDALLVLDWEEASGNNLGDADWILEWMRLVEQALGRRPIFYTYRATLLAHPSLRRVQQAGYPLWYARYPYSAPVGWKSYAQPTDVPYWGRPAIWQYSSAGGVPGWQGALDLNIFYGGAAQWAALTAAKAVTAATTRHNTRGGIFGDMYTHIIFQVGNAICIANVAAGTWRRMPNTQTFTETVTMLQRAKATMVEWRHINASKSNNVVNPAVFGVEVK
;
A
#
# COMPACT_ATOMS: atom_id res chain seq x y z
N MET A 1 20.27 -6.73 23.85
CA MET A 1 19.47 -5.49 23.80
C MET A 1 18.68 -5.49 22.50
N THR A 2 17.39 -5.20 22.51
CA THR A 2 16.63 -4.96 21.27
C THR A 2 17.21 -3.72 20.58
N SER A 3 17.74 -3.89 19.38
CA SER A 3 18.18 -2.76 18.55
C SER A 3 16.98 -1.87 18.25
N ILE A 4 17.17 -0.56 18.35
CA ILE A 4 16.22 0.45 17.90
C ILE A 4 16.88 1.26 16.78
N LEU A 5 16.06 1.79 15.86
CA LEU A 5 16.49 2.74 14.85
C LEU A 5 15.68 4.02 15.01
N HIS A 6 16.34 5.17 14.86
CA HIS A 6 15.70 6.49 14.88
C HIS A 6 15.37 6.93 13.47
N GLY A 7 14.23 7.57 13.27
CA GLY A 7 13.88 8.04 11.95
C GLY A 7 12.93 9.22 11.97
N VAL A 8 12.70 9.73 10.78
CA VAL A 8 11.76 10.81 10.51
C VAL A 8 10.80 10.42 9.42
N ASP A 9 9.63 11.03 9.43
CA ASP A 9 8.76 11.08 8.28
C ASP A 9 8.61 12.52 7.78
N VAL A 10 8.52 12.67 6.46
CA VAL A 10 8.75 13.95 5.80
C VAL A 10 7.83 14.16 4.59
N HIS A 11 7.59 15.42 4.29
CA HIS A 11 6.81 15.90 3.16
C HIS A 11 7.60 16.98 2.43
N ALA A 12 7.79 16.85 1.11
CA ALA A 12 8.64 17.76 0.32
C ALA A 12 8.30 19.25 0.46
N ARG A 13 7.01 19.58 0.65
CA ARG A 13 6.56 20.94 0.98
C ARG A 13 6.95 21.42 2.39
N TYR A 14 6.77 20.59 3.42
CA TYR A 14 6.93 21.01 4.82
C TYR A 14 8.38 20.94 5.28
N GLN A 15 9.14 19.99 4.75
CA GLN A 15 10.58 19.87 4.95
C GLN A 15 11.33 20.23 3.67
N ALA A 16 10.98 21.39 3.08
CA ALA A 16 11.64 21.88 1.87
C ALA A 16 13.16 22.03 2.10
N GLY A 17 13.95 21.47 1.19
CA GLY A 17 15.42 21.48 1.30
C GLY A 17 15.99 20.43 2.26
N TRP A 18 15.20 19.44 2.70
CA TRP A 18 15.66 18.32 3.54
C TRP A 18 17.01 17.73 3.06
N PRO A 19 18.09 17.93 3.84
CA PRO A 19 19.40 17.42 3.51
C PRO A 19 19.74 16.28 4.47
N GLN A 20 19.40 15.05 4.10
CA GLN A 20 19.58 13.86 4.96
C GLN A 20 20.96 13.81 5.63
N SER A 21 22.02 14.17 4.92
CA SER A 21 23.41 14.17 5.41
C SER A 21 23.70 15.15 6.54
N SER A 22 22.83 16.15 6.76
CA SER A 22 23.03 17.20 7.75
C SER A 22 22.37 16.90 9.09
N VAL A 23 21.50 15.88 9.18
CA VAL A 23 20.74 15.55 10.40
C VAL A 23 21.31 14.27 11.03
N PRO A 24 22.26 14.37 11.98
CA PRO A 24 22.87 13.20 12.60
C PRO A 24 21.85 12.38 13.40
N GLY A 25 22.02 11.05 13.36
CA GLY A 25 21.18 10.12 14.10
C GLY A 25 19.92 9.65 13.36
N VAL A 26 19.74 9.99 12.08
CA VAL A 26 18.63 9.48 11.26
C VAL A 26 19.04 8.14 10.61
N ASP A 27 18.49 7.04 11.11
CA ASP A 27 18.68 5.70 10.56
C ASP A 27 17.72 5.34 9.42
N PHE A 28 16.55 6.01 9.36
CA PHE A 28 15.55 5.83 8.30
C PHE A 28 14.72 7.09 8.02
N VAL A 29 14.19 7.18 6.80
CA VAL A 29 13.29 8.26 6.34
C VAL A 29 12.06 7.69 5.64
N ILE A 30 10.86 8.16 5.98
CA ILE A 30 9.62 7.79 5.30
C ILE A 30 8.98 9.03 4.66
N ALA A 31 8.82 9.08 3.34
CA ALA A 31 8.36 10.29 2.64
C ALA A 31 6.91 10.18 2.14
N LYS A 32 6.13 11.27 2.21
CA LYS A 32 4.81 11.32 1.55
C LYS A 32 5.00 11.22 0.05
N ALA A 33 4.44 10.17 -0.57
CA ALA A 33 4.49 10.02 -2.02
C ALA A 33 3.16 10.44 -2.68
N THR A 34 2.03 10.12 -2.05
CA THR A 34 0.70 10.30 -2.66
C THR A 34 -0.38 10.59 -1.62
N GLY A 35 -1.54 11.02 -2.09
CA GLY A 35 -2.76 11.11 -1.29
C GLY A 35 -4.01 11.06 -2.14
N GLY A 36 -5.05 10.38 -1.67
CA GLY A 36 -6.29 10.23 -2.42
C GLY A 36 -6.08 9.60 -3.81
N THR A 37 -7.05 9.79 -4.68
CA THR A 37 -7.05 9.16 -6.02
C THR A 37 -6.02 9.73 -6.99
N SER A 38 -5.47 10.93 -6.71
CA SER A 38 -4.72 11.69 -7.72
C SER A 38 -3.56 12.55 -7.21
N LEU A 39 -3.41 12.81 -5.90
CA LEU A 39 -2.26 13.60 -5.43
C LEU A 39 -0.98 12.78 -5.53
N VAL A 40 0.03 13.39 -6.14
CA VAL A 40 1.42 12.94 -6.15
C VAL A 40 2.26 14.10 -5.64
N ILE A 41 3.12 13.85 -4.66
CA ILE A 41 3.97 14.88 -4.06
C ILE A 41 5.22 15.08 -4.91
N SER A 42 5.30 16.19 -5.65
CA SER A 42 6.54 16.55 -6.35
C SER A 42 7.71 16.63 -5.36
N GLY A 43 8.81 15.96 -5.68
CA GLY A 43 10.01 15.94 -4.84
C GLY A 43 10.07 14.85 -3.76
N TRP A 44 9.08 13.96 -3.64
CA TRP A 44 9.14 12.88 -2.64
C TRP A 44 10.40 12.01 -2.77
N LYS A 45 10.90 11.80 -3.99
CA LYS A 45 12.11 11.00 -4.26
C LYS A 45 13.38 11.61 -3.66
N SER A 46 13.54 12.94 -3.76
CA SER A 46 14.73 13.61 -3.24
C SER A 46 14.78 13.58 -1.71
N MET A 47 13.63 13.46 -1.05
CA MET A 47 13.56 13.33 0.41
C MET A 47 14.23 12.05 0.92
N LEU A 48 14.32 11.02 0.08
CA LEU A 48 14.91 9.73 0.42
C LEU A 48 16.42 9.66 0.12
N ALA A 49 16.99 10.68 -0.50
CA ALA A 49 18.37 10.66 -0.96
C ALA A 49 19.34 10.53 0.22
N GLY A 50 20.26 9.55 0.13
CA GLY A 50 21.28 9.31 1.15
C GLY A 50 20.80 8.61 2.42
N ALA A 51 19.52 8.27 2.55
CA ALA A 51 19.01 7.51 3.69
C ALA A 51 19.35 6.01 3.53
N ALA A 52 19.91 5.40 4.58
CA ALA A 52 20.25 3.97 4.57
C ALA A 52 19.02 3.06 4.50
N ARG A 53 17.87 3.55 4.99
CA ARG A 53 16.59 2.87 5.00
C ARG A 53 15.50 3.87 4.65
N THR A 54 14.59 3.46 3.79
CA THR A 54 13.59 4.37 3.22
C THR A 54 12.18 3.82 3.37
N GLY A 55 11.19 4.69 3.22
CA GLY A 55 9.79 4.33 3.09
C GLY A 55 9.02 5.40 2.34
N VAL A 56 7.84 5.03 1.86
CA VAL A 56 6.89 5.94 1.24
C VAL A 56 5.50 5.71 1.81
N TYR A 57 4.75 6.79 2.01
CA TYR A 57 3.38 6.72 2.51
C TYR A 57 2.34 7.33 1.55
N HIS A 58 1.13 6.80 1.65
CA HIS A 58 -0.08 7.29 1.01
C HIS A 58 -1.03 7.86 2.05
N TYR A 59 -1.38 9.13 1.93
CA TYR A 59 -2.40 9.75 2.78
C TYR A 59 -3.80 9.39 2.29
N ALA A 60 -4.48 8.55 3.05
CA ALA A 60 -5.80 8.04 2.69
C ALA A 60 -6.83 9.17 2.65
N ARG A 61 -7.71 9.10 1.66
CA ARG A 61 -8.86 9.99 1.52
C ARG A 61 -8.52 11.48 1.55
N GLU A 62 -7.34 11.85 1.03
CA GLU A 62 -6.84 13.22 0.96
C GLU A 62 -7.95 14.22 0.59
N ARG A 63 -8.01 15.34 1.33
CA ARG A 63 -9.09 16.32 1.22
C ARG A 63 -9.27 16.78 -0.23
N GLY A 64 -10.50 16.65 -0.73
CA GLY A 64 -10.87 17.00 -2.11
C GLY A 64 -10.43 15.98 -3.17
N ARG A 65 -9.84 14.85 -2.78
CA ARG A 65 -9.36 13.79 -3.69
C ARG A 65 -9.70 12.37 -3.21
N ALA A 66 -10.50 12.25 -2.15
CA ALA A 66 -10.93 10.97 -1.60
C ALA A 66 -11.63 10.10 -2.65
N GLY A 67 -11.45 8.79 -2.54
CA GLY A 67 -12.13 7.84 -3.42
C GLY A 67 -12.17 6.42 -2.88
N THR A 68 -12.39 5.48 -3.80
CA THR A 68 -12.43 4.06 -3.48
C THR A 68 -11.03 3.55 -3.09
N PRO A 69 -10.94 2.48 -2.27
CA PRO A 69 -9.64 1.94 -1.89
C PRO A 69 -8.84 1.49 -3.11
N ALA A 70 -9.51 0.97 -4.15
CA ALA A 70 -8.86 0.60 -5.41
C ALA A 70 -8.26 1.78 -6.18
N ALA A 71 -8.95 2.93 -6.25
CA ALA A 71 -8.44 4.10 -6.95
C ALA A 71 -7.24 4.73 -6.22
N GLU A 72 -7.30 4.79 -4.88
CA GLU A 72 -6.22 5.29 -4.05
C GLU A 72 -5.00 4.34 -4.05
N ALA A 73 -5.23 3.02 -3.97
CA ALA A 73 -4.18 2.02 -4.10
C ALA A 73 -3.47 2.12 -5.47
N ALA A 74 -4.24 2.27 -6.55
CA ALA A 74 -3.66 2.46 -7.88
C ALA A 74 -2.78 3.72 -7.97
N ASN A 75 -3.16 4.81 -7.29
CA ASN A 75 -2.33 6.01 -7.20
C ASN A 75 -1.01 5.73 -6.47
N PHE A 76 -1.08 5.11 -5.30
CA PHE A 76 0.10 4.77 -4.52
C PHE A 76 1.03 3.80 -5.26
N ILE A 77 0.50 2.69 -5.81
CA ILE A 77 1.27 1.66 -6.49
C ILE A 77 2.16 2.25 -7.60
N ARG A 78 1.62 3.20 -8.39
CA ARG A 78 2.39 3.86 -9.47
C ARG A 78 3.62 4.60 -8.94
N GLN A 79 3.52 5.22 -7.77
CA GLN A 79 4.65 5.96 -7.18
C GLN A 79 5.57 5.04 -6.37
N ALA A 80 5.01 4.11 -5.60
CA ALA A 80 5.76 3.15 -4.80
C ALA A 80 6.63 2.22 -5.66
N ALA A 81 6.20 1.88 -6.88
CA ALA A 81 7.02 1.12 -7.84
C ALA A 81 8.29 1.87 -8.30
N LEU A 82 8.36 3.19 -8.10
CA LEU A 82 9.52 4.03 -8.41
C LEU A 82 10.41 4.29 -7.19
N ALA A 83 10.02 3.81 -6.01
CA ALA A 83 10.82 3.90 -4.79
C ALA A 83 11.89 2.79 -4.77
N PRO A 84 12.90 2.89 -3.88
CA PRO A 84 13.80 1.77 -3.63
C PRO A 84 13.02 0.47 -3.36
N SER A 85 13.50 -0.66 -3.88
CA SER A 85 12.80 -1.95 -3.78
C SER A 85 12.64 -2.44 -2.34
N ASP A 86 13.42 -1.88 -1.42
CA ASP A 86 13.40 -2.12 0.02
C ASP A 86 12.76 -0.95 0.81
N ALA A 87 12.08 0.00 0.15
CA ALA A 87 11.40 1.10 0.82
C ALA A 87 10.09 0.65 1.49
N LEU A 88 9.88 0.86 2.79
CA LEU A 88 8.60 0.55 3.44
C LEU A 88 7.40 1.16 2.69
N LEU A 89 6.29 0.45 2.69
CA LEU A 89 5.04 0.88 2.07
C LEU A 89 4.05 1.18 3.18
N VAL A 90 3.46 2.38 3.22
CA VAL A 90 2.61 2.78 4.35
C VAL A 90 1.27 3.32 3.86
N LEU A 91 0.18 2.85 4.47
CA LEU A 91 -1.10 3.54 4.45
C LEU A 91 -1.19 4.47 5.64
N ASP A 92 -1.30 5.76 5.40
CA ASP A 92 -1.56 6.77 6.42
C ASP A 92 -3.08 6.98 6.54
N TRP A 93 -3.64 6.54 7.67
CA TRP A 93 -5.07 6.58 7.97
C TRP A 93 -5.38 7.48 9.17
N GLU A 94 -5.70 8.72 8.87
CA GLU A 94 -6.04 9.76 9.85
C GLU A 94 -7.17 10.68 9.35
N GLU A 95 -7.53 11.70 10.15
CA GLU A 95 -8.66 12.60 9.86
C GLU A 95 -8.50 13.34 8.52
N ALA A 96 -9.06 12.75 7.48
CA ALA A 96 -9.46 13.45 6.28
C ALA A 96 -10.93 13.89 6.43
N SER A 97 -11.19 15.18 6.23
CA SER A 97 -12.50 15.84 6.40
C SER A 97 -13.70 14.96 6.01
N GLY A 98 -14.54 14.62 7.00
CA GLY A 98 -15.86 14.00 6.79
C GLY A 98 -15.89 12.46 6.69
N ASN A 99 -14.84 11.73 7.09
CA ASN A 99 -14.75 10.28 6.88
C ASN A 99 -15.10 9.39 8.08
N ASN A 100 -15.66 8.21 7.79
CA ASN A 100 -15.75 7.09 8.73
C ASN A 100 -14.36 6.46 8.94
N LEU A 101 -13.65 6.88 9.99
CA LEU A 101 -12.34 6.33 10.35
C LEU A 101 -12.38 4.86 10.83
N GLY A 102 -13.57 4.31 11.07
CA GLY A 102 -13.76 2.89 11.41
C GLY A 102 -13.94 1.96 10.20
N ASP A 103 -13.74 2.46 8.97
CA ASP A 103 -13.94 1.71 7.73
C ASP A 103 -12.81 0.70 7.46
N ALA A 104 -12.84 -0.39 8.23
CA ALA A 104 -11.86 -1.48 8.13
C ALA A 104 -11.91 -2.19 6.77
N ASP A 105 -13.05 -2.21 6.08
CA ASP A 105 -13.17 -2.85 4.77
C ASP A 105 -12.41 -2.07 3.70
N TRP A 106 -12.55 -0.74 3.69
CA TRP A 106 -11.76 0.13 2.82
C TRP A 106 -10.26 -0.06 3.06
N ILE A 107 -9.83 -0.05 4.33
CA ILE A 107 -8.42 -0.23 4.69
C ILE A 107 -7.89 -1.58 4.21
N LEU A 108 -8.59 -2.67 4.55
CA LEU A 108 -8.16 -4.01 4.18
C LEU A 108 -8.11 -4.22 2.67
N GLU A 109 -9.04 -3.64 1.92
CA GLU A 109 -9.01 -3.69 0.46
C GLU A 109 -7.79 -2.96 -0.11
N TRP A 110 -7.52 -1.73 0.34
CA TRP A 110 -6.35 -0.97 -0.08
C TRP A 110 -5.06 -1.74 0.23
N MET A 111 -4.92 -2.22 1.46
CA MET A 111 -3.71 -2.93 1.93
C MET A 111 -3.47 -4.20 1.11
N ARG A 112 -4.54 -4.96 0.81
CA ARG A 112 -4.46 -6.18 -0.01
C ARG A 112 -4.05 -5.86 -1.46
N LEU A 113 -4.60 -4.80 -2.06
CA LEU A 113 -4.27 -4.40 -3.43
C LEU A 113 -2.80 -3.99 -3.56
N VAL A 114 -2.28 -3.25 -2.59
CA VAL A 114 -0.86 -2.85 -2.56
C VAL A 114 0.05 -4.05 -2.31
N GLU A 115 -0.27 -4.92 -1.33
CA GLU A 115 0.48 -6.15 -1.08
C GLU A 115 0.54 -7.04 -2.32
N GLN A 116 -0.60 -7.20 -3.02
CA GLN A 116 -0.69 -8.01 -4.23
C GLN A 116 0.12 -7.42 -5.40
N ALA A 117 0.08 -6.10 -5.60
CA ALA A 117 0.74 -5.46 -6.73
C ALA A 117 2.28 -5.40 -6.57
N LEU A 118 2.75 -5.20 -5.34
CA LEU A 118 4.17 -4.98 -5.05
C LEU A 118 4.85 -6.19 -4.40
N GLY A 119 4.10 -7.23 -4.03
CA GLY A 119 4.60 -8.43 -3.36
C GLY A 119 5.10 -8.19 -1.93
N ARG A 120 4.86 -6.99 -1.39
CA ARG A 120 5.45 -6.47 -0.16
C ARG A 120 4.33 -5.95 0.75
N ARG A 121 4.37 -6.34 2.01
CA ARG A 121 3.29 -6.06 2.96
C ARG A 121 3.32 -4.59 3.41
N PRO A 122 2.22 -3.82 3.23
CA PRO A 122 2.14 -2.47 3.74
C PRO A 122 2.06 -2.41 5.27
N ILE A 123 2.48 -1.28 5.83
CA ILE A 123 2.33 -0.90 7.23
C ILE A 123 1.10 0.01 7.35
N PHE A 124 0.31 -0.23 8.39
CA PHE A 124 -0.83 0.62 8.74
C PHE A 124 -0.36 1.72 9.69
N TYR A 125 -0.44 2.98 9.28
CA TYR A 125 -0.24 4.13 10.17
C TYR A 125 -1.58 4.66 10.67
N THR A 126 -1.67 4.89 11.98
CA THR A 126 -2.76 5.66 12.60
C THR A 126 -2.37 6.09 14.03
N TYR A 127 -3.24 6.84 14.69
CA TYR A 127 -3.02 7.37 16.04
C TYR A 127 -3.91 6.71 17.10
N ARG A 128 -3.49 6.85 18.37
CA ARG A 128 -4.14 6.23 19.54
C ARG A 128 -5.64 6.46 19.63
N ALA A 129 -6.10 7.69 19.42
CA ALA A 129 -7.52 8.01 19.59
C ALA A 129 -8.39 7.28 18.56
N THR A 130 -7.94 7.18 17.30
CA THR A 130 -8.62 6.40 16.25
C THR A 130 -8.74 4.93 16.62
N LEU A 131 -7.67 4.31 17.13
CA LEU A 131 -7.73 2.91 17.55
C LEU A 131 -8.71 2.66 18.70
N LEU A 132 -8.81 3.59 19.65
CA LEU A 132 -9.77 3.46 20.76
C LEU A 132 -11.22 3.69 20.32
N ALA A 133 -11.45 4.64 19.42
CA ALA A 133 -12.78 4.97 18.94
C ALA A 133 -13.35 3.92 17.98
N HIS A 134 -12.51 3.12 17.32
CA HIS A 134 -12.93 2.22 16.24
C HIS A 134 -12.48 0.76 16.42
N PRO A 135 -13.22 -0.04 17.19
CA PRO A 135 -12.93 -1.46 17.40
C PRO A 135 -12.92 -2.34 16.14
N SER A 136 -13.51 -1.88 15.04
CA SER A 136 -13.42 -2.54 13.73
C SER A 136 -11.98 -2.62 13.22
N LEU A 137 -11.10 -1.70 13.59
CA LEU A 137 -9.71 -1.65 13.13
C LEU A 137 -8.85 -2.82 13.64
N ARG A 138 -9.31 -3.56 14.66
CA ARG A 138 -8.70 -4.84 15.05
C ARG A 138 -8.60 -5.83 13.88
N ARG A 139 -9.48 -5.72 12.88
CA ARG A 139 -9.46 -6.58 11.68
C ARG A 139 -8.17 -6.39 10.86
N VAL A 140 -7.61 -5.18 10.86
CA VAL A 140 -6.33 -4.89 10.19
C VAL A 140 -5.18 -5.60 10.90
N GLN A 141 -5.20 -5.64 12.24
CA GLN A 141 -4.27 -6.42 13.03
C GLN A 141 -4.44 -7.93 12.81
N GLN A 142 -5.68 -8.42 12.80
CA GLN A 142 -5.99 -9.84 12.56
C GLN A 142 -5.55 -10.31 11.17
N ALA A 143 -5.55 -9.42 10.18
CA ALA A 143 -4.99 -9.67 8.85
C ALA A 143 -3.44 -9.68 8.83
N GLY A 144 -2.79 -9.36 9.95
CA GLY A 144 -1.34 -9.44 10.14
C GLY A 144 -0.56 -8.27 9.54
N TYR A 145 -1.19 -7.10 9.36
CA TYR A 145 -0.49 -5.88 8.96
C TYR A 145 0.20 -5.25 10.16
N PRO A 146 1.50 -4.87 10.06
CA PRO A 146 2.21 -4.19 11.14
C PRO A 146 1.68 -2.76 11.33
N LEU A 147 1.86 -2.24 12.54
CA LEU A 147 1.41 -0.90 12.92
C LEU A 147 2.59 0.08 13.01
N TRP A 148 2.42 1.24 12.38
CA TRP A 148 3.11 2.47 12.72
C TRP A 148 2.16 3.32 13.55
N TYR A 149 2.50 3.50 14.82
CA TYR A 149 1.60 4.04 15.82
C TYR A 149 1.98 5.47 16.17
N ALA A 150 1.04 6.41 16.13
CA ALA A 150 1.23 7.76 16.63
C ALA A 150 0.65 7.92 18.05
N ARG A 151 1.51 8.33 18.97
CA ARG A 151 1.15 8.72 20.35
C ARG A 151 2.24 9.61 20.92
N TYR A 152 1.93 10.85 21.25
CA TYR A 152 2.93 11.80 21.73
C TYR A 152 2.87 11.90 23.26
N PRO A 153 3.94 11.51 23.99
CA PRO A 153 3.98 11.68 25.44
C PRO A 153 4.01 13.15 25.86
N TYR A 154 4.53 14.02 24.99
CA TYR A 154 4.69 15.45 25.20
C TYR A 154 4.32 16.22 23.93
N SER A 155 3.76 17.43 24.11
CA SER A 155 3.51 18.38 23.02
C SER A 155 4.69 19.35 22.81
N ALA A 156 5.57 19.51 23.80
CA ALA A 156 6.75 20.36 23.70
C ALA A 156 7.84 19.73 22.82
N PRO A 157 8.75 20.54 22.24
CA PRO A 157 9.84 20.01 21.45
C PRO A 157 10.70 19.02 22.21
N VAL A 158 11.04 17.91 21.55
CA VAL A 158 11.94 16.89 22.05
C VAL A 158 12.99 16.54 20.98
N GLY A 159 14.20 16.20 21.41
CA GLY A 159 15.21 15.61 20.53
C GLY A 159 15.05 14.08 20.44
N TRP A 160 16.10 13.42 19.95
CA TRP A 160 16.16 11.96 19.90
C TRP A 160 15.94 11.31 21.27
N LYS A 161 15.03 10.33 21.34
CA LYS A 161 14.72 9.54 22.54
C LYS A 161 14.72 8.06 22.24
N SER A 162 15.26 7.27 23.15
CA SER A 162 15.29 5.80 23.10
C SER A 162 14.23 5.21 24.03
N TYR A 163 12.96 5.57 23.82
CA TYR A 163 11.88 5.06 24.67
C TYR A 163 11.71 3.56 24.53
N ALA A 164 11.34 2.90 25.64
CA ALA A 164 10.87 1.52 25.61
C ALA A 164 9.62 1.40 24.71
N GLN A 165 9.49 0.26 24.03
CA GLN A 165 8.36 0.00 23.15
C GLN A 165 7.04 0.07 23.94
N PRO A 166 6.06 0.87 23.48
CA PRO A 166 4.80 1.02 24.20
C PRO A 166 4.05 -0.30 24.20
N THR A 167 3.47 -0.63 25.35
CA THR A 167 2.66 -1.84 25.56
C THR A 167 1.16 -1.54 25.61
N ASP A 168 0.78 -0.26 25.63
CA ASP A 168 -0.59 0.22 25.67
C ASP A 168 -1.16 0.48 24.26
N VAL A 169 -0.81 -0.37 23.30
CA VAL A 169 -1.21 -0.24 21.89
C VAL A 169 -2.45 -1.12 21.61
N PRO A 170 -3.63 -0.52 21.37
CA PRO A 170 -4.85 -1.29 21.14
C PRO A 170 -4.69 -2.30 19.99
N TYR A 171 -5.17 -3.53 20.19
CA TYR A 171 -5.16 -4.68 19.26
C TYR A 171 -3.77 -5.24 18.90
N TRP A 172 -2.78 -4.39 18.63
CA TRP A 172 -1.43 -4.82 18.23
C TRP A 172 -0.56 -5.26 19.41
N GLY A 173 -0.83 -4.75 20.62
CA GLY A 173 0.00 -4.95 21.81
C GLY A 173 1.33 -4.19 21.75
N ARG A 174 2.03 -4.23 20.61
CA ARG A 174 3.30 -3.55 20.34
C ARG A 174 3.36 -3.06 18.88
N PRO A 175 3.83 -1.84 18.60
CA PRO A 175 3.94 -1.33 17.24
C PRO A 175 5.30 -1.68 16.62
N ALA A 176 5.36 -1.76 15.29
CA ALA A 176 6.63 -1.87 14.57
C ALA A 176 7.40 -0.55 14.61
N ILE A 177 6.69 0.56 14.35
CA ILE A 177 7.22 1.92 14.41
C ILE A 177 6.35 2.74 15.38
N TRP A 178 6.97 3.57 16.20
CA TRP A 178 6.27 4.54 17.04
C TRP A 178 6.69 5.96 16.65
N GLN A 179 5.74 6.78 16.20
CA GLN A 179 5.88 8.23 16.09
C GLN A 179 5.57 8.84 17.47
N TYR A 180 6.59 9.35 18.14
CA TYR A 180 6.50 9.81 19.53
C TYR A 180 6.49 11.34 19.67
N SER A 181 6.69 12.07 18.58
CA SER A 181 6.60 13.53 18.56
C SER A 181 6.33 14.03 17.15
N SER A 182 5.53 15.09 17.03
CA SER A 182 5.42 15.92 15.83
C SER A 182 6.10 17.30 15.97
N ALA A 183 6.82 17.50 17.08
CA ALA A 183 7.49 18.75 17.43
C ALA A 183 9.00 18.55 17.59
N GLY A 184 9.56 17.56 16.90
CA GLY A 184 10.95 17.17 17.02
C GLY A 184 11.91 18.31 16.71
N GLY A 185 12.87 18.56 17.61
CA GLY A 185 13.96 19.50 17.42
C GLY A 185 15.29 18.77 17.53
N VAL A 186 16.01 18.63 16.42
CA VAL A 186 17.27 17.87 16.33
C VAL A 186 18.36 18.70 15.67
N PRO A 187 19.64 18.50 16.03
CA PRO A 187 20.75 19.19 15.38
C PRO A 187 20.74 19.01 13.86
N GLY A 188 21.09 20.07 13.12
CA GLY A 188 21.19 20.01 11.66
C GLY A 188 19.91 20.29 10.88
N TRP A 189 18.78 20.50 11.55
CA TRP A 189 17.53 20.90 10.92
C TRP A 189 16.87 22.06 11.69
N GLN A 190 16.48 23.11 10.97
CA GLN A 190 15.76 24.26 11.53
C GLN A 190 14.27 24.13 11.21
N GLY A 191 13.55 23.40 12.05
CA GLY A 191 12.12 23.17 11.92
C GLY A 191 11.65 21.99 12.76
N ALA A 192 10.33 21.82 12.87
CA ALA A 192 9.76 20.64 13.51
C ALA A 192 9.90 19.41 12.61
N LEU A 193 10.17 18.27 13.23
CA LEU A 193 10.16 16.95 12.58
C LEU A 193 9.27 15.98 13.34
N ASP A 194 8.63 15.10 12.59
CA ASP A 194 8.00 13.93 13.14
C ASP A 194 9.09 12.90 13.49
N LEU A 195 9.22 12.56 14.77
CA LEU A 195 10.27 11.67 15.28
C LEU A 195 9.74 10.28 15.56
N ASN A 196 10.48 9.29 15.04
CA ASN A 196 10.07 7.89 15.04
C ASN A 196 11.12 6.99 15.68
N ILE A 197 10.65 5.88 16.27
CA ILE A 197 11.46 4.74 16.68
C ILE A 197 10.95 3.49 15.96
N PHE A 198 11.83 2.83 15.22
CA PHE A 198 11.59 1.47 14.78
C PHE A 198 12.15 0.48 15.80
N TYR A 199 11.32 -0.45 16.25
CA TYR A 199 11.69 -1.45 17.26
C TYR A 199 12.27 -2.72 16.62
N GLY A 200 13.44 -2.55 16.00
CA GLY A 200 14.23 -3.62 15.41
C GLY A 200 15.54 -3.08 14.83
N GLY A 201 16.43 -3.98 14.42
CA GLY A 201 17.65 -3.63 13.70
C GLY A 201 17.48 -3.80 12.18
N ALA A 202 18.60 -3.80 11.47
CA ALA A 202 18.64 -3.96 10.00
C ALA A 202 17.88 -5.20 9.50
N ALA A 203 18.01 -6.33 10.20
CA ALA A 203 17.37 -7.58 9.80
C ALA A 203 15.84 -7.54 9.93
N GLN A 204 15.31 -6.96 11.01
CA GLN A 204 13.88 -6.78 11.18
C GLN A 204 13.31 -5.78 10.18
N TRP A 205 14.06 -4.73 9.84
CA TRP A 205 13.67 -3.81 8.77
C TRP A 205 13.58 -4.54 7.43
N ALA A 206 14.62 -5.30 7.07
CA ALA A 206 14.65 -6.09 5.85
C ALA A 206 13.50 -7.10 5.78
N ALA A 207 13.08 -7.68 6.91
CA ALA A 207 11.93 -8.58 6.96
C ALA A 207 10.60 -7.87 6.65
N LEU A 208 10.43 -6.61 7.05
CA LEU A 208 9.24 -5.80 6.72
C LEU A 208 9.22 -5.34 5.25
N THR A 209 10.40 -5.18 4.66
CA THR A 209 10.54 -4.71 3.29
C THR A 209 10.67 -5.85 2.28
N ALA A 210 10.90 -7.08 2.75
CA ALA A 210 11.03 -8.27 1.94
C ALA A 210 9.76 -8.48 1.09
N ALA A 211 9.97 -8.69 -0.20
CA ALA A 211 8.95 -9.34 -1.00
C ALA A 211 8.74 -10.75 -0.45
N LYS A 212 7.48 -11.19 -0.34
CA LYS A 212 7.22 -12.60 -0.04
C LYS A 212 7.89 -13.44 -1.12
N ALA A 213 8.83 -14.29 -0.70
CA ALA A 213 9.43 -15.26 -1.60
C ALA A 213 8.32 -16.13 -2.19
N VAL A 214 8.23 -16.17 -3.52
CA VAL A 214 7.43 -17.18 -4.21
C VAL A 214 8.20 -18.49 -4.05
N THR A 215 7.99 -19.19 -2.93
CA THR A 215 8.59 -20.51 -2.70
C THR A 215 8.03 -21.49 -3.73
N ALA A 216 8.89 -21.97 -4.62
CA ALA A 216 8.59 -22.91 -5.71
C ALA A 216 8.29 -24.35 -5.25
N ALA A 217 7.96 -24.58 -3.98
CA ALA A 217 7.57 -25.89 -3.48
C ALA A 217 6.28 -25.75 -2.67
N THR A 218 5.16 -26.15 -3.28
CA THR A 218 3.80 -26.12 -2.73
C THR A 218 3.32 -24.69 -2.45
N THR A 219 2.79 -23.97 -3.43
CA THR A 219 1.39 -24.07 -3.83
C THR A 219 1.24 -23.38 -5.19
N ARG A 220 0.62 -24.05 -6.16
CA ARG A 220 0.10 -23.43 -7.39
C ARG A 220 -0.80 -22.27 -6.95
N HIS A 221 -0.39 -21.00 -7.05
CA HIS A 221 -1.20 -19.78 -6.96
C HIS A 221 -0.26 -18.57 -6.86
N ASN A 222 0.11 -17.98 -8.01
CA ASN A 222 0.34 -16.54 -8.20
C ASN A 222 1.15 -16.27 -9.47
N THR A 223 0.45 -16.01 -10.57
CA THR A 223 0.90 -15.07 -11.59
C THR A 223 -0.11 -13.94 -11.63
N ARG A 224 0.33 -12.73 -11.28
CA ARG A 224 -0.20 -11.37 -11.59
C ARG A 224 -1.64 -11.24 -12.14
N GLY A 225 -2.55 -11.95 -11.50
CA GLY A 225 -3.99 -12.07 -11.75
C GLY A 225 -4.72 -12.45 -10.45
N GLY A 226 -4.11 -12.13 -9.30
CA GLY A 226 -4.46 -12.65 -7.96
C GLY A 226 -5.73 -12.11 -7.29
N ILE A 227 -6.77 -11.80 -8.07
CA ILE A 227 -8.16 -11.85 -7.56
C ILE A 227 -8.98 -12.90 -8.34
N PHE A 228 -8.49 -13.36 -9.51
CA PHE A 228 -9.24 -14.26 -10.39
C PHE A 228 -8.47 -15.50 -10.86
N GLY A 229 -7.14 -15.46 -10.93
CA GLY A 229 -6.31 -16.54 -11.49
C GLY A 229 -6.34 -17.84 -10.69
N ASP A 230 -6.85 -17.78 -9.46
CA ASP A 230 -6.95 -18.93 -8.56
C ASP A 230 -8.30 -19.66 -8.70
N MET A 231 -9.28 -19.05 -9.41
CA MET A 231 -10.64 -19.57 -9.59
C MET A 231 -11.07 -19.63 -11.06
N TYR A 232 -10.59 -18.68 -11.89
CA TYR A 232 -10.90 -18.51 -13.30
C TYR A 232 -9.63 -18.30 -14.13
N THR A 233 -9.40 -19.20 -15.08
CA THR A 233 -8.36 -19.05 -16.10
C THR A 233 -8.63 -17.92 -17.10
N HIS A 234 -9.90 -17.57 -17.33
CA HIS A 234 -10.31 -16.55 -18.29
C HIS A 234 -11.44 -15.64 -17.77
N ILE A 235 -11.42 -14.38 -18.18
CA ILE A 235 -12.47 -13.39 -17.90
C ILE A 235 -13.06 -12.89 -19.21
N ILE A 236 -14.39 -12.92 -19.31
CA ILE A 236 -15.16 -12.41 -20.45
C ILE A 236 -15.69 -11.01 -20.08
N PHE A 237 -15.46 -10.02 -20.94
CA PHE A 237 -15.84 -8.63 -20.69
C PHE A 237 -16.15 -7.89 -22.00
N GLN A 238 -16.54 -6.62 -21.90
CA GLN A 238 -16.85 -5.76 -23.04
C GLN A 238 -16.02 -4.47 -23.01
N VAL A 239 -15.58 -4.03 -24.20
CA VAL A 239 -15.01 -2.70 -24.42
C VAL A 239 -15.79 -2.03 -25.53
N GLY A 240 -16.69 -1.11 -25.16
CA GLY A 240 -17.74 -0.65 -26.06
C GLY A 240 -18.62 -1.82 -26.49
N ASN A 241 -18.84 -1.99 -27.79
CA ASN A 241 -19.66 -3.08 -28.33
C ASN A 241 -18.88 -4.38 -28.56
N ALA A 242 -17.56 -4.39 -28.35
CA ALA A 242 -16.72 -5.55 -28.60
C ALA A 242 -16.69 -6.51 -27.41
N ILE A 243 -16.97 -7.79 -27.65
CA ILE A 243 -16.73 -8.87 -26.69
C ILE A 243 -15.23 -9.16 -26.64
N CYS A 244 -14.69 -9.25 -25.44
CA CYS A 244 -13.27 -9.49 -25.20
C CYS A 244 -13.09 -10.68 -24.25
N ILE A 245 -11.93 -11.35 -24.37
CA ILE A 245 -11.53 -12.40 -23.44
C ILE A 245 -10.11 -12.12 -22.94
N ALA A 246 -9.92 -12.17 -21.63
CA ALA A 246 -8.62 -12.09 -20.98
C ALA A 246 -8.15 -13.50 -20.60
N ASN A 247 -6.87 -13.80 -20.84
CA ASN A 247 -6.16 -14.91 -20.24
C ASN A 247 -5.44 -14.38 -18.99
N VAL A 248 -5.95 -14.78 -17.83
CA VAL A 248 -5.54 -14.21 -16.53
C VAL A 248 -4.09 -14.55 -16.22
N ALA A 249 -3.67 -15.78 -16.52
CA ALA A 249 -2.31 -16.24 -16.24
C ALA A 249 -1.29 -15.59 -17.19
N ALA A 250 -1.66 -15.43 -18.46
CA ALA A 250 -0.78 -14.82 -19.45
C ALA A 250 -0.69 -13.29 -19.33
N GLY A 251 -1.62 -12.64 -18.60
CA GLY A 251 -1.68 -11.18 -18.55
C GLY A 251 -1.95 -10.59 -19.94
N THR A 252 -2.79 -11.26 -20.72
CA THR A 252 -3.16 -10.84 -22.07
C THR A 252 -4.66 -10.81 -22.23
N TRP A 253 -5.14 -9.98 -23.15
CA TRP A 253 -6.54 -9.99 -23.57
C TRP A 253 -6.65 -9.73 -25.06
N ARG A 254 -7.77 -10.13 -25.66
CA ARG A 254 -8.04 -9.89 -27.08
C ARG A 254 -9.51 -9.61 -27.34
N ARG A 255 -9.77 -8.83 -28.38
CA ARG A 255 -11.12 -8.62 -28.92
C ARG A 255 -11.53 -9.82 -29.75
N MET A 256 -12.77 -10.27 -29.59
CA MET A 256 -13.35 -11.29 -30.45
C MET A 256 -13.81 -10.63 -31.76
N PRO A 257 -13.36 -11.12 -32.93
CA PRO A 257 -13.71 -10.50 -34.20
C PRO A 257 -15.20 -10.67 -34.56
N ASN A 258 -15.83 -11.74 -34.09
CA ASN A 258 -17.26 -12.02 -34.28
C ASN A 258 -17.77 -13.06 -33.27
N THR A 259 -19.09 -13.25 -33.23
CA THR A 259 -19.77 -14.19 -32.32
C THR A 259 -19.37 -15.65 -32.58
N GLN A 260 -19.10 -16.03 -33.83
CA GLN A 260 -18.68 -17.39 -34.17
C GLN A 260 -17.31 -17.72 -33.54
N THR A 261 -16.33 -16.85 -33.71
CA THR A 261 -14.98 -17.00 -33.16
C THR A 261 -15.01 -17.02 -31.62
N PHE A 262 -15.90 -16.23 -31.02
CA PHE A 262 -16.13 -16.26 -29.57
C PHE A 262 -16.67 -17.62 -29.13
N THR A 263 -17.73 -18.14 -29.76
CA THR A 263 -18.33 -19.44 -29.44
C THR A 263 -17.34 -20.59 -29.60
N GLU A 264 -16.56 -20.60 -30.68
CA GLU A 264 -15.50 -21.59 -30.91
C GLU A 264 -14.41 -21.51 -29.83
N THR A 265 -13.99 -20.29 -29.46
CA THR A 265 -13.01 -20.06 -28.38
C THR A 265 -13.54 -20.59 -27.05
N VAL A 266 -14.77 -20.25 -26.68
CA VAL A 266 -15.41 -20.73 -25.43
C VAL A 266 -15.52 -22.24 -25.43
N THR A 267 -15.89 -22.85 -26.56
CA THR A 267 -15.98 -24.32 -26.69
C THR A 267 -14.63 -24.99 -26.50
N MET A 268 -13.56 -24.44 -27.09
CA MET A 268 -12.20 -24.95 -26.91
C MET A 268 -11.74 -24.83 -25.45
N LEU A 269 -12.02 -23.69 -24.81
CA LEU A 269 -11.69 -23.47 -23.40
C LEU A 269 -12.44 -24.44 -22.47
N GLN A 270 -13.72 -24.70 -22.72
CA GLN A 270 -14.50 -25.69 -21.98
C GLN A 270 -13.90 -27.10 -22.13
N ARG A 271 -13.53 -27.51 -23.35
CA ARG A 271 -12.88 -28.80 -23.61
C ARG A 271 -11.52 -28.91 -22.91
N ALA A 272 -10.78 -27.81 -22.82
CA ALA A 272 -9.53 -27.70 -22.08
C ALA A 272 -9.73 -27.62 -20.55
N LYS A 273 -10.97 -27.70 -20.06
CA LYS A 273 -11.34 -27.57 -18.64
C LYS A 273 -10.92 -26.23 -18.03
N ALA A 274 -10.89 -25.18 -18.85
CA ALA A 274 -10.64 -23.82 -18.42
C ALA A 274 -11.82 -23.31 -17.57
N THR A 275 -11.53 -22.68 -16.44
CA THR A 275 -12.54 -22.00 -15.63
C THR A 275 -12.73 -20.57 -16.14
N MET A 276 -13.96 -20.15 -16.42
CA MET A 276 -14.28 -18.87 -17.05
C MET A 276 -15.34 -18.11 -16.25
N VAL A 277 -15.28 -16.78 -16.27
CA VAL A 277 -16.29 -15.92 -15.62
C VAL A 277 -16.55 -14.66 -16.43
N GLU A 278 -17.78 -14.15 -16.37
CA GLU A 278 -18.08 -12.82 -16.89
C GLU A 278 -17.70 -11.74 -15.87
N TRP A 279 -17.14 -10.64 -16.36
CA TRP A 279 -16.72 -9.51 -15.54
C TRP A 279 -17.83 -9.02 -14.60
N ARG A 280 -19.07 -8.93 -15.08
CA ARG A 280 -20.23 -8.49 -14.29
C ARG A 280 -20.50 -9.33 -13.03
N HIS A 281 -20.05 -10.58 -12.99
CA HIS A 281 -20.25 -11.47 -11.83
C HIS A 281 -19.19 -11.26 -10.75
N ILE A 282 -18.11 -10.55 -11.06
CA ILE A 282 -16.95 -10.40 -10.19
C ILE A 282 -16.57 -8.96 -9.89
N ASN A 283 -17.21 -7.98 -10.54
CA ASN A 283 -16.99 -6.56 -10.28
C ASN A 283 -18.16 -5.92 -9.51
N ALA A 284 -17.86 -4.82 -8.83
CA ALA A 284 -18.82 -4.10 -7.99
C ALA A 284 -19.96 -3.41 -8.77
N SER A 285 -19.73 -3.02 -10.03
CA SER A 285 -20.74 -2.32 -10.85
C SER A 285 -21.73 -3.27 -11.52
N LYS A 286 -21.53 -4.59 -11.40
CA LYS A 286 -22.32 -5.64 -12.06
C LYS A 286 -22.49 -5.43 -13.57
N SER A 287 -21.51 -4.79 -14.19
CA SER A 287 -21.50 -4.46 -15.62
C SER A 287 -20.37 -5.18 -16.34
N ASN A 288 -20.60 -5.65 -17.57
CA ASN A 288 -19.52 -6.22 -18.36
C ASN A 288 -18.63 -5.17 -19.02
N ASN A 289 -19.05 -3.89 -19.04
CA ASN A 289 -18.27 -2.83 -19.67
C ASN A 289 -17.05 -2.47 -18.83
N VAL A 290 -15.89 -2.48 -19.49
CA VAL A 290 -14.59 -2.14 -18.91
C VAL A 290 -14.06 -0.90 -19.61
N VAL A 291 -13.92 0.18 -18.84
CA VAL A 291 -13.43 1.47 -19.33
C VAL A 291 -11.94 1.42 -19.66
N ASN A 292 -11.17 0.68 -18.86
CA ASN A 292 -9.73 0.51 -19.06
C ASN A 292 -9.36 -0.98 -19.12
N PRO A 293 -9.30 -1.60 -20.31
CA PRO A 293 -8.98 -3.02 -20.43
C PRO A 293 -7.53 -3.37 -20.11
N ALA A 294 -6.64 -2.38 -19.92
CA ALA A 294 -5.26 -2.60 -19.50
C ALA A 294 -5.16 -3.24 -18.09
N VAL A 295 -6.25 -3.23 -17.32
CA VAL A 295 -6.36 -3.98 -16.05
C VAL A 295 -6.18 -5.50 -16.24
N PHE A 296 -6.40 -6.00 -17.46
CA PHE A 296 -6.19 -7.41 -17.82
C PHE A 296 -4.85 -7.68 -18.52
N GLY A 297 -3.97 -6.68 -18.58
CA GLY A 297 -2.67 -6.76 -19.22
C GLY A 297 -2.66 -6.29 -20.67
N VAL A 298 -1.88 -6.94 -21.53
CA VAL A 298 -1.57 -6.46 -22.88
C VAL A 298 -2.58 -6.98 -23.91
N GLU A 299 -3.05 -6.10 -24.80
CA GLU A 299 -3.89 -6.51 -25.93
C GLU A 299 -3.06 -7.32 -26.94
N VAL A 300 -3.51 -8.53 -27.27
CA VAL A 300 -2.93 -9.38 -28.32
C VAL A 300 -3.88 -9.45 -29.51
N LYS A 301 -3.30 -9.52 -30.71
CA LYS A 301 -4.04 -9.63 -31.98
C LYS A 301 -4.43 -11.08 -32.25
#